data_AF-A0A818C547-F1
#
_entry.id   AF-A0A818C547-F1
#
_cell.length_a   1.000
_cell.length_b   1.000
_cell.length_c   1.000
_cell.angle_alpha   90.00
_cell.angle_beta   90.00
_cell.angle_gamma   90.00
#
_symmetry.space_group_name_H-M   'P 1'
#
loop_
_entity.id
_entity.type
_entity.pdbx_description
1 polymer ?
#
loop_
_entity_poly.entity_id
_entity_poly.type
_entity_poly.pdbx_seq_one_letter_code
_entity_poly.pdbx_strand_id
1 'polypeptide(L)'
;MTIIKTINRLFPSKILNYQIFHLFDNLPKNINTNDYIFIAIEKNERRREFCYFTMEELIIVYKNSTTIDRNLYEIIVATNPVKAYIDFEYYIDNNLDIQNHYIGSNCCLKLFHYLLNFTHHTHYQNENHIDLALEEFLVLQASNAQKISYHFIHANPTILFENNITLGIFIKTFIHFLLQTMIQHKCASFNIDFKIHKTTIDDLILLISPYITVLRRHCNECYLFNNRINIAEIAHLSVLNRQNKWTLAIDINVYSRNQQFRLFDCAKHGKTNVLLQSTHHPFSKKSDCSYFQTLEKSVISHIKTISYLQLLSFNTNQDQFSFTESGTSALTTKNKIEVLNSINDHLKYYCIFQNKFTPINKSNSLTTISICKNNHNNFEHETAAKFIPFIENIIKSDAHHQGYIYTCIPGKYNKNLLFFNIGGNYRYCPKKGSHHRNNSIAILLDTNKLIYTIRCKDSECNNNILNWISIQ
;
A
#
# COMPACT_ATOMS: atom_id res chain seq x y z
N MET A 1 26.49 29.55 -8.67
CA MET A 1 25.84 30.60 -7.84
C MET A 1 24.59 29.96 -7.30
N THR A 2 24.43 29.84 -5.98
CA THR A 2 23.32 29.04 -5.42
C THR A 2 21.96 29.57 -5.91
N ILE A 3 20.99 28.68 -6.13
CA ILE A 3 19.69 29.07 -6.68
C ILE A 3 18.99 30.15 -5.87
N ILE A 4 19.19 30.17 -4.55
CA ILE A 4 18.68 31.21 -3.65
C ILE A 4 19.29 32.57 -3.95
N LYS A 5 20.59 32.66 -4.24
CA LYS A 5 21.22 33.92 -4.66
C LYS A 5 20.66 34.39 -6.00
N THR A 6 20.39 33.46 -6.92
CA THR A 6 19.73 33.78 -8.20
C THR A 6 18.32 34.33 -7.98
N ILE A 7 17.51 33.68 -7.14
CA ILE A 7 16.15 34.12 -6.83
C ILE A 7 16.15 35.48 -6.11
N ASN A 8 17.00 35.68 -5.10
CA ASN A 8 17.13 36.97 -4.41
C ASN A 8 17.49 38.11 -5.36
N ARG A 9 18.35 37.85 -6.36
CA ARG A 9 18.75 38.86 -7.34
C ARG A 9 17.63 39.19 -8.34
N LEU A 10 16.91 38.17 -8.82
CA LEU A 10 15.90 38.34 -9.87
C LEU A 10 14.54 38.78 -9.32
N PHE A 11 14.14 38.23 -8.16
CA PHE A 11 12.79 38.35 -7.60
C PHE A 11 12.83 38.49 -6.06
N PRO A 12 13.48 39.53 -5.49
CA PRO A 12 13.64 39.67 -4.03
C PRO A 12 12.32 39.74 -3.27
N SER A 13 11.27 40.32 -3.87
CA SER A 13 9.94 40.46 -3.27
C SER A 13 9.13 39.15 -3.23
N LYS A 14 9.57 38.09 -3.93
CA LYS A 14 8.86 36.81 -4.02
C LYS A 14 9.28 35.81 -2.93
N ILE A 15 10.23 36.17 -2.08
CA ILE A 15 10.70 35.32 -0.97
C ILE A 15 9.79 35.51 0.24
N LEU A 16 9.34 34.40 0.80
CA LEU A 16 8.42 34.33 1.93
C LEU A 16 9.18 33.94 3.20
N ASN A 17 9.12 34.81 4.21
CA ASN A 17 9.77 34.62 5.51
C ASN A 17 8.82 33.97 6.54
N TYR A 18 8.14 32.89 6.16
CA TYR A 18 7.19 32.18 7.03
C TYR A 18 7.53 30.70 7.12
N GLN A 19 7.11 30.05 8.21
CA GLN A 19 7.10 28.58 8.26
C GLN A 19 5.95 28.03 7.42
N ILE A 20 6.12 26.84 6.82
CA ILE A 20 5.11 26.27 5.90
C ILE A 20 3.70 26.18 6.51
N PHE A 21 3.60 25.85 7.79
CA PHE A 21 2.31 25.71 8.49
C PHE A 21 1.52 27.02 8.52
N HIS A 22 2.23 28.14 8.59
CA HIS A 22 1.68 29.48 8.67
C HIS A 22 1.71 30.21 7.32
N LEU A 23 2.25 29.57 6.27
CA LEU A 23 2.56 30.23 5.00
C LEU A 23 1.29 30.80 4.37
N PHE A 24 0.27 29.96 4.22
CA PHE A 24 -0.97 30.31 3.52
C PHE A 24 -1.91 31.17 4.37
N ASP A 25 -1.91 30.99 5.70
CA ASP A 25 -2.70 31.82 6.62
C ASP A 25 -2.20 33.27 6.69
N ASN A 26 -0.91 33.49 6.41
CA ASN A 26 -0.27 34.81 6.43
C ASN A 26 0.02 35.36 5.03
N LEU A 27 -0.55 34.76 3.97
CA LEU A 27 -0.41 35.33 2.64
C LEU A 27 -1.08 36.71 2.59
N PRO A 28 -0.45 37.69 1.92
CA PRO A 28 -1.12 38.95 1.58
C PRO A 28 -2.48 38.68 0.92
N LYS A 29 -3.53 39.40 1.36
CA LYS A 29 -4.92 39.19 0.90
C LYS A 29 -5.11 39.33 -0.61
N ASN A 30 -4.20 39.99 -1.31
CA ASN A 30 -4.20 40.18 -2.75
C ASN A 30 -3.56 39.02 -3.54
N ILE A 31 -3.00 38.01 -2.87
CA ILE A 31 -2.43 36.83 -3.52
C ILE A 31 -3.48 35.72 -3.53
N ASN A 32 -3.98 35.42 -4.73
CA ASN A 32 -4.77 34.22 -4.97
C ASN A 32 -3.83 33.03 -5.19
N THR A 33 -4.03 31.95 -4.44
CA THR A 33 -3.15 30.78 -4.51
C THR A 33 -3.21 30.05 -5.84
N ASN A 34 -4.28 30.24 -6.63
CA ASN A 34 -4.41 29.61 -7.96
C ASN A 34 -3.56 30.30 -9.04
N ASP A 35 -3.12 31.54 -8.80
CA ASP A 35 -2.39 32.33 -9.81
C ASP A 35 -0.87 32.09 -9.76
N TYR A 36 -0.38 31.39 -8.72
CA TYR A 36 1.04 31.23 -8.45
C TYR A 36 1.42 29.79 -8.11
N ILE A 37 2.65 29.44 -8.50
CA ILE A 37 3.32 28.22 -8.12
C ILE A 37 4.15 28.52 -6.88
N PHE A 38 3.80 27.90 -5.76
CA PHE A 38 4.55 28.02 -4.51
C PHE A 38 5.71 27.03 -4.49
N ILE A 39 6.88 27.49 -4.10
CA ILE A 39 8.13 26.73 -4.16
C ILE A 39 8.78 26.69 -2.77
N ALA A 40 9.13 25.48 -2.33
CA ALA A 40 10.05 25.25 -1.23
C ALA A 40 11.45 24.99 -1.79
N ILE A 41 12.41 25.83 -1.42
CA ILE A 41 13.82 25.69 -1.74
C ILE A 41 14.50 24.94 -0.59
N GLU A 42 15.00 23.75 -0.86
CA GLU A 42 15.73 23.00 0.16
C GLU A 42 17.08 23.66 0.43
N LYS A 43 17.47 23.85 1.70
CA LYS A 43 18.81 24.35 2.06
C LYS A 43 19.69 23.25 2.63
N ASN A 44 19.05 22.31 3.32
CA ASN A 44 19.58 21.08 3.88
C ASN A 44 18.37 20.21 4.29
N GLU A 45 18.62 19.04 4.86
CA GLU A 45 17.56 18.08 5.22
C GLU A 45 16.48 18.63 6.18
N ARG A 46 16.74 19.73 6.90
CA ARG A 46 15.84 20.28 7.93
C ARG A 46 15.33 21.68 7.65
N ARG A 47 15.90 22.39 6.69
CA ARG A 47 15.61 23.81 6.46
C ARG A 47 15.21 24.05 5.02
N ARG A 48 14.08 24.72 4.85
CA ARG A 48 13.59 25.20 3.55
C ARG A 48 13.28 26.69 3.63
N GLU A 49 13.42 27.36 2.50
CA GLU A 49 12.90 28.70 2.27
C GLU A 49 11.77 28.63 1.28
N PHE A 50 10.84 29.57 1.35
CA PHE A 50 9.64 29.54 0.54
C PHE A 50 9.60 30.75 -0.38
N CYS A 51 9.08 30.55 -1.58
CA CYS A 51 8.87 31.60 -2.56
C CYS A 51 7.69 31.22 -3.46
N TYR A 52 7.28 32.12 -4.35
CA TYR A 52 6.17 31.89 -5.26
C TYR A 52 6.43 32.59 -6.59
N PHE A 53 5.97 31.98 -7.69
CA PHE A 53 6.24 32.46 -9.05
C PHE A 53 5.04 32.25 -9.95
N THR A 54 4.88 33.09 -10.97
CA THR A 54 4.13 32.65 -12.18
C THR A 54 4.96 31.61 -12.94
N MET A 55 4.35 30.91 -13.90
CA MET A 55 5.08 29.94 -14.71
C MET A 55 6.21 30.61 -15.53
N GLU A 56 5.98 31.83 -16.04
CA GLU A 56 7.00 32.60 -16.77
C GLU A 56 8.17 32.98 -15.86
N GLU A 57 7.90 33.43 -14.64
CA GLU A 57 8.91 33.75 -13.64
C GLU A 57 9.74 32.51 -13.28
N LEU A 58 9.09 31.36 -13.08
CA LEU A 58 9.78 30.09 -12.80
C LEU A 58 10.68 29.65 -13.96
N ILE A 59 10.25 29.84 -15.22
CA ILE A 59 11.09 29.62 -16.41
C ILE A 59 12.32 30.53 -16.38
N ILE A 60 12.18 31.80 -16.00
CA ILE A 60 13.32 32.74 -15.86
C ILE A 60 14.29 32.23 -14.78
N VAL A 61 13.81 31.73 -13.65
CA VAL A 61 14.65 31.11 -12.61
C VAL A 61 15.41 29.91 -13.19
N TYR A 62 14.75 29.04 -13.95
CA TYR A 62 15.38 27.88 -14.59
C TYR A 62 16.44 28.27 -15.62
N LYS A 63 16.22 29.34 -16.40
CA LYS A 63 17.19 29.88 -17.37
C LYS A 63 18.44 30.46 -16.71
N ASN A 64 18.32 30.93 -15.47
CA ASN A 64 19.40 31.59 -14.72
C ASN A 64 19.99 30.72 -13.60
N SER A 65 19.70 29.42 -13.59
CA SER A 65 20.23 28.46 -12.62
C SER A 65 20.80 27.23 -13.32
N THR A 66 21.68 26.51 -12.62
CA THR A 66 22.22 25.23 -13.11
C THR A 66 21.50 24.08 -12.43
N THR A 67 21.43 22.92 -13.09
CA THR A 67 20.85 21.69 -12.52
C THR A 67 21.47 21.30 -11.19
N ILE A 68 22.78 21.51 -11.01
CA ILE A 68 23.51 21.16 -9.78
C ILE A 68 23.02 22.00 -8.58
N ASP A 69 22.59 23.23 -8.85
CA ASP A 69 22.10 24.15 -7.82
C ASP A 69 20.57 24.04 -7.61
N ARG A 70 19.85 23.23 -8.39
CA ARG A 70 18.39 23.12 -8.37
C ARG A 70 17.89 22.07 -7.38
N ASN A 71 17.43 22.53 -6.24
CA ASN A 71 16.78 21.71 -5.21
C ASN A 71 15.43 22.30 -4.80
N LEU A 72 14.58 22.48 -5.81
CA LEU A 72 13.26 23.08 -5.70
C LEU A 72 12.17 22.00 -5.60
N TYR A 73 11.18 22.29 -4.77
CA TYR A 73 9.97 21.51 -4.60
C TYR A 73 8.79 22.44 -4.80
N GLU A 74 7.81 22.03 -5.60
CA GLU A 74 6.51 22.67 -5.61
C GLU A 74 5.79 22.38 -4.29
N ILE A 75 5.02 23.34 -3.79
CA ILE A 75 4.11 23.17 -2.67
C ILE A 75 2.70 23.04 -3.24
N ILE A 76 2.16 21.83 -3.19
CA ILE A 76 0.80 21.53 -3.65
C ILE A 76 -0.18 22.03 -2.59
N VAL A 77 -0.75 23.21 -2.82
CA VAL A 77 -1.66 23.87 -1.89
C VAL A 77 -2.92 23.01 -1.69
N ALA A 78 -3.25 22.71 -0.43
CA ALA A 78 -4.27 21.72 -0.09
C ALA A 78 -5.69 22.05 -0.59
N THR A 79 -5.97 23.32 -0.92
CA THR A 79 -7.28 23.81 -1.38
C THR A 79 -7.37 23.97 -2.88
N ASN A 80 -6.26 23.80 -3.59
CA ASN A 80 -6.19 24.07 -5.03
C ASN A 80 -6.39 22.77 -5.83
N PRO A 81 -7.01 22.86 -7.02
CA PRO A 81 -7.08 21.75 -7.96
C PRO A 81 -5.69 21.25 -8.37
N VAL A 82 -5.61 19.97 -8.71
CA VAL A 82 -4.36 19.31 -9.09
C VAL A 82 -4.53 18.40 -10.30
N LYS A 83 -3.45 18.26 -11.07
CA LYS A 83 -3.28 17.14 -12.01
C LYS A 83 -3.29 15.80 -11.26
N ALA A 84 -3.69 14.74 -11.94
CA ALA A 84 -3.53 13.38 -11.42
C ALA A 84 -2.03 13.00 -11.40
N TYR A 85 -1.52 12.50 -10.27
CA TYR A 85 -0.13 12.07 -10.14
C TYR A 85 0.08 10.90 -9.17
N ILE A 86 1.17 10.17 -9.38
CA ILE A 86 1.66 9.08 -8.52
C ILE A 86 3.16 9.26 -8.30
N ASP A 87 3.61 9.07 -7.06
CA ASP A 87 5.01 8.82 -6.72
C ASP A 87 5.23 7.31 -6.55
N PHE A 88 6.11 6.74 -7.35
CA PHE A 88 6.39 5.30 -7.39
C PHE A 88 7.85 5.03 -7.08
N GLU A 89 8.12 4.24 -6.05
CA GLU A 89 9.47 3.89 -5.66
C GLU A 89 9.61 2.55 -4.95
N TYR A 90 10.75 1.87 -5.17
CA TYR A 90 11.16 0.70 -4.39
C TYR A 90 12.67 0.43 -4.49
N TYR A 91 13.20 -0.39 -3.59
CA TYR A 91 14.61 -0.75 -3.53
C TYR A 91 14.90 -2.03 -4.31
N ILE A 92 15.91 -1.98 -5.19
CA ILE A 92 16.26 -3.07 -6.12
C ILE A 92 16.75 -4.29 -5.35
N ASP A 93 17.69 -4.11 -4.42
CA ASP A 93 18.33 -5.19 -3.68
C ASP A 93 17.36 -6.00 -2.80
N ASN A 94 16.23 -5.40 -2.40
CA ASN A 94 15.20 -6.07 -1.61
C ASN A 94 14.19 -6.83 -2.48
N ASN A 95 14.16 -6.61 -3.79
CA ASN A 95 13.14 -7.12 -4.71
C ASN A 95 13.78 -7.87 -5.89
N LEU A 96 14.76 -8.73 -5.60
CA LEU A 96 15.52 -9.48 -6.62
C LEU A 96 14.67 -10.48 -7.41
N ASP A 97 13.47 -10.82 -6.94
CA ASP A 97 12.52 -11.65 -7.68
C ASP A 97 11.94 -10.92 -8.90
N ILE A 98 12.01 -9.59 -8.93
CA ILE A 98 11.65 -8.74 -10.06
C ILE A 98 12.83 -8.66 -11.03
N GLN A 99 12.87 -9.58 -12.01
CA GLN A 99 13.97 -9.69 -12.97
C GLN A 99 14.18 -8.43 -13.82
N ASN A 100 13.08 -7.81 -14.27
CA ASN A 100 13.11 -6.53 -14.97
C ASN A 100 12.58 -5.44 -14.05
N HIS A 101 13.48 -4.60 -13.51
CA HIS A 101 13.12 -3.58 -12.52
C HIS A 101 12.14 -2.50 -13.03
N TYR A 102 11.90 -2.42 -14.35
CA TYR A 102 10.90 -1.51 -14.93
C TYR A 102 9.51 -2.13 -15.05
N ILE A 103 9.34 -3.43 -14.80
CA ILE A 103 8.03 -4.08 -14.94
C ILE A 103 7.00 -3.47 -13.98
N GLY A 104 7.37 -3.24 -12.72
CA GLY A 104 6.46 -2.68 -11.72
C GLY A 104 6.03 -1.25 -12.03
N SER A 105 6.95 -0.41 -12.53
CA SER A 105 6.60 0.96 -12.93
C SER A 105 5.70 0.98 -14.17
N ASN A 106 5.94 0.09 -15.14
CA ASN A 106 5.04 -0.10 -16.30
C ASN A 106 3.64 -0.57 -15.88
N CYS A 107 3.56 -1.57 -14.99
CA CYS A 107 2.28 -2.05 -14.45
C CYS A 107 1.54 -0.92 -13.73
N CYS A 108 2.23 -0.16 -12.87
CA CYS A 108 1.64 0.97 -12.16
C CYS A 108 1.06 2.01 -13.12
N LEU A 109 1.81 2.42 -14.14
CA LEU A 109 1.35 3.41 -15.12
C LEU A 109 0.13 2.91 -15.91
N LYS A 110 0.17 1.65 -16.38
CA LYS A 110 -0.96 1.02 -17.10
C LYS A 110 -2.21 0.95 -16.23
N LEU A 111 -2.06 0.51 -14.98
CA LEU A 111 -3.14 0.40 -14.00
C LEU A 111 -3.75 1.78 -13.72
N PHE A 112 -2.91 2.80 -13.51
CA PHE A 112 -3.35 4.17 -13.26
C PHE A 112 -4.10 4.77 -14.45
N HIS A 113 -3.56 4.61 -15.66
CA HIS A 113 -4.20 5.03 -16.91
C HIS A 113 -5.57 4.38 -17.12
N TYR A 114 -5.65 3.05 -16.96
CA TYR A 114 -6.90 2.31 -17.11
C TYR A 114 -7.97 2.84 -16.18
N LEU A 115 -7.61 3.10 -14.92
CA LEU A 115 -8.55 3.56 -13.92
C LEU A 115 -9.03 4.98 -14.12
N LEU A 116 -8.14 5.90 -14.51
CA LEU A 116 -8.56 7.27 -14.82
C LEU A 116 -9.55 7.27 -15.98
N ASN A 117 -9.33 6.45 -17.01
CA ASN A 117 -10.29 6.26 -18.10
C ASN A 117 -11.60 5.64 -17.62
N PHE A 118 -11.53 4.59 -16.81
CA PHE A 118 -12.72 3.94 -16.26
C PHE A 118 -13.59 4.93 -15.47
N THR A 119 -12.98 5.67 -14.54
CA THR A 119 -13.68 6.69 -13.73
C THR A 119 -14.26 7.80 -14.60
N HIS A 120 -13.52 8.28 -15.59
CA HIS A 120 -14.04 9.25 -16.55
C HIS A 120 -15.29 8.73 -17.27
N HIS A 121 -15.24 7.51 -17.80
CA HIS A 121 -16.37 6.91 -18.51
C HIS A 121 -17.59 6.67 -17.60
N THR A 122 -17.39 6.24 -16.35
CA THR A 122 -18.51 5.97 -15.43
C THR A 122 -19.21 7.23 -14.95
N HIS A 123 -18.46 8.31 -14.72
CA HIS A 123 -19.02 9.57 -14.22
C HIS A 123 -19.72 10.39 -15.31
N TYR A 124 -19.27 10.28 -16.56
CA TYR A 124 -19.73 11.13 -17.65
C TYR A 124 -20.33 10.27 -18.77
N GLN A 125 -21.51 9.68 -18.51
CA GLN A 125 -22.28 8.93 -19.51
C GLN A 125 -22.41 9.75 -20.80
N ASN A 126 -21.89 9.19 -21.91
CA ASN A 126 -22.03 9.58 -23.32
C ASN A 126 -22.54 11.02 -23.57
N GLU A 127 -21.66 11.95 -23.93
CA GLU A 127 -21.71 12.51 -25.31
C GLU A 127 -20.34 12.93 -25.88
N ASN A 128 -19.25 12.87 -25.10
CA ASN A 128 -17.88 13.11 -25.57
C ASN A 128 -16.94 12.04 -25.00
N HIS A 129 -16.79 10.93 -25.73
CA HIS A 129 -15.78 9.91 -25.41
C HIS A 129 -14.38 10.54 -25.52
N ILE A 130 -13.78 10.85 -24.37
CA ILE A 130 -12.35 11.17 -24.28
C ILE A 130 -11.66 9.90 -23.78
N ASP A 131 -11.06 9.14 -24.69
CA ASP A 131 -10.04 8.17 -24.33
C ASP A 131 -8.79 8.97 -23.94
N LEU A 132 -8.43 9.00 -22.66
CA LEU A 132 -7.17 9.59 -22.21
C LEU A 132 -6.05 8.82 -22.89
N ALA A 133 -5.25 9.48 -23.72
CA ALA A 133 -4.16 8.82 -24.39
C ALA A 133 -3.02 8.53 -23.38
N LEU A 134 -2.37 7.37 -23.48
CA LEU A 134 -1.21 7.04 -22.62
C LEU A 134 -0.08 8.07 -22.79
N GLU A 135 -0.01 8.69 -23.97
CA GLU A 135 0.90 9.76 -24.35
C GLU A 135 0.68 11.07 -23.57
N GLU A 136 -0.44 11.20 -22.87
CA GLU A 136 -0.72 12.35 -21.99
C GLU A 136 -0.01 12.25 -20.63
N PHE A 137 0.59 11.10 -20.31
CA PHE A 137 1.36 10.93 -19.08
C PHE A 137 2.81 11.38 -19.28
N LEU A 138 3.20 12.39 -18.51
CA LEU A 138 4.61 12.72 -18.31
C LEU A 138 5.18 11.77 -17.24
N VAL A 139 6.22 11.04 -17.63
CA VAL A 139 6.97 10.17 -16.71
C VAL A 139 8.32 10.79 -16.41
N LEU A 140 8.52 11.19 -15.16
CA LEU A 140 9.82 11.63 -14.66
C LEU A 140 10.47 10.53 -13.82
N GLN A 141 11.79 10.45 -13.80
CA GLN A 141 12.57 9.44 -13.10
C GLN A 141 13.77 10.02 -12.38
N ALA A 142 14.08 9.45 -11.22
CA ALA A 142 15.31 9.69 -10.47
C ALA A 142 15.92 8.35 -9.98
N SER A 143 15.65 7.28 -10.72
CA SER A 143 16.17 5.94 -10.47
C SER A 143 17.70 5.91 -10.46
N ASN A 144 18.27 5.01 -9.67
CA ASN A 144 19.70 4.75 -9.57
C ASN A 144 19.95 3.26 -9.31
N ALA A 145 21.21 2.85 -9.16
CA ALA A 145 21.61 1.46 -8.97
C ALA A 145 20.93 0.77 -7.76
N GLN A 146 20.49 1.51 -6.74
CA GLN A 146 19.88 0.94 -5.53
C GLN A 146 18.36 1.06 -5.51
N LYS A 147 17.79 2.02 -6.25
CA LYS A 147 16.40 2.44 -6.08
C LYS A 147 15.77 2.82 -7.40
N ILE A 148 14.58 2.28 -7.66
CA ILE A 148 13.67 2.76 -8.70
C ILE A 148 12.83 3.91 -8.13
N SER A 149 12.69 5.00 -8.87
CA SER A 149 11.92 6.18 -8.46
C SER A 149 11.37 6.92 -9.68
N TYR A 150 10.05 6.99 -9.77
CA TYR A 150 9.28 7.59 -10.85
C TYR A 150 8.20 8.53 -10.32
N HIS A 151 7.99 9.66 -10.99
CA HIS A 151 6.76 10.43 -10.87
C HIS A 151 5.95 10.23 -12.16
N PHE A 152 4.71 9.79 -12.02
CA PHE A 152 3.75 9.74 -13.13
C PHE A 152 2.80 10.92 -12.99
N ILE A 153 2.64 11.73 -14.04
CA ILE A 153 1.81 12.94 -14.02
C ILE A 153 0.95 12.95 -15.28
N HIS A 154 -0.37 13.05 -15.13
CA HIS A 154 -1.26 13.30 -16.27
C HIS A 154 -1.09 14.78 -16.68
N ALA A 155 -0.24 15.00 -17.68
CA ALA A 155 0.37 16.30 -17.98
C ALA A 155 -0.49 17.19 -18.87
N ASN A 156 -1.40 16.59 -19.65
CA ASN A 156 -2.41 17.28 -20.43
C ASN A 156 -3.79 16.91 -19.84
N PRO A 157 -4.13 17.39 -18.64
CA PRO A 157 -5.34 16.97 -17.98
C PRO A 157 -6.56 17.43 -18.77
N THR A 158 -7.32 16.48 -19.31
CA THR A 158 -8.77 16.68 -19.52
C THR A 158 -9.53 16.54 -18.20
N ILE A 159 -8.86 15.96 -17.19
CA ILE A 159 -9.37 15.65 -15.86
C ILE A 159 -8.45 16.23 -14.80
N LEU A 160 -9.04 16.92 -13.83
CA LEU A 160 -8.40 17.42 -12.62
C LEU A 160 -9.04 16.81 -11.39
N PHE A 161 -8.32 16.81 -10.27
CA PHE A 161 -8.89 16.55 -8.96
C PHE A 161 -9.07 17.87 -8.21
N GLU A 162 -10.14 17.96 -7.40
CA GLU A 162 -10.43 19.13 -6.56
C GLU A 162 -9.23 19.59 -5.74
N ASN A 163 -8.46 18.62 -5.22
CA ASN A 163 -7.17 18.85 -4.57
C ASN A 163 -6.43 17.51 -4.42
N ASN A 164 -5.20 17.57 -3.90
CA ASN A 164 -4.37 16.37 -3.73
C ASN A 164 -4.89 15.40 -2.65
N ILE A 165 -5.68 15.86 -1.69
CA ILE A 165 -6.30 14.98 -0.68
C ILE A 165 -7.36 14.11 -1.35
N THR A 166 -8.21 14.71 -2.20
CA THR A 166 -9.20 14.01 -3.01
C THR A 166 -8.55 12.98 -3.94
N LEU A 167 -7.45 13.36 -4.61
CA LEU A 167 -6.65 12.41 -5.39
C LEU A 167 -6.10 11.26 -4.51
N GLY A 168 -5.63 11.56 -3.30
CA GLY A 168 -5.15 10.53 -2.38
C GLY A 168 -6.23 9.55 -1.94
N ILE A 169 -7.45 10.01 -1.76
CA ILE A 169 -8.61 9.16 -1.49
C ILE A 169 -8.85 8.23 -2.69
N PHE A 170 -8.91 8.79 -3.90
CA PHE A 170 -9.06 8.02 -5.14
C PHE A 170 -8.00 6.92 -5.26
N ILE A 171 -6.72 7.26 -5.08
CA ILE A 171 -5.61 6.31 -5.18
C ILE A 171 -5.67 5.23 -4.10
N LYS A 172 -6.06 5.57 -2.86
CA LYS A 172 -6.23 4.58 -1.79
C LYS A 172 -7.38 3.62 -2.08
N THR A 173 -8.53 4.13 -2.52
CA THR A 173 -9.69 3.31 -2.90
C THR A 173 -9.36 2.40 -4.06
N PHE A 174 -8.65 2.91 -5.07
CA PHE A 174 -8.13 2.14 -6.18
C PHE A 174 -7.25 0.98 -5.73
N ILE A 175 -6.20 1.27 -4.96
CA ILE A 175 -5.25 0.24 -4.53
C ILE A 175 -5.96 -0.81 -3.67
N HIS A 176 -6.85 -0.39 -2.78
CA HIS A 176 -7.65 -1.29 -1.96
C HIS A 176 -8.49 -2.24 -2.83
N PHE A 177 -9.20 -1.72 -3.83
CA PHE A 177 -9.98 -2.50 -4.78
C PHE A 177 -9.13 -3.52 -5.56
N LEU A 178 -7.95 -3.11 -6.05
CA LEU A 178 -7.03 -4.03 -6.74
C LEU A 178 -6.55 -5.15 -5.81
N LEU A 179 -6.14 -4.81 -4.59
CA LEU A 179 -5.67 -5.80 -3.62
C LEU A 179 -6.78 -6.78 -3.23
N GLN A 180 -8.01 -6.30 -3.02
CA GLN A 180 -9.16 -7.17 -2.76
C GLN A 180 -9.44 -8.11 -3.93
N THR A 181 -9.41 -7.59 -5.16
CA THR A 181 -9.58 -8.40 -6.39
C THR A 181 -8.51 -9.49 -6.48
N MET A 182 -7.26 -9.14 -6.18
CA MET A 182 -6.16 -10.10 -6.16
C MET A 182 -6.33 -11.17 -5.07
N ILE A 183 -6.86 -10.82 -3.89
CA ILE A 183 -7.10 -11.76 -2.80
C ILE A 183 -8.28 -12.70 -3.11
N GLN A 184 -9.30 -12.20 -3.79
CA GLN A 184 -10.48 -12.99 -4.18
C GLN A 184 -10.23 -13.89 -5.40
N HIS A 185 -9.18 -13.59 -6.18
CA HIS A 185 -8.81 -14.36 -7.36
C HIS A 185 -8.57 -15.84 -7.05
N LYS A 186 -9.04 -16.70 -7.96
CA LYS A 186 -8.84 -18.15 -7.93
C LYS A 186 -8.29 -18.64 -9.26
N CYS A 187 -7.23 -19.43 -9.22
CA CYS A 187 -6.70 -20.18 -10.36
C CYS A 187 -5.93 -21.42 -9.90
N ALA A 188 -5.40 -22.20 -10.84
CA ALA A 188 -4.59 -23.38 -10.55
C ALA A 188 -3.36 -23.08 -9.67
N SER A 189 -2.77 -21.89 -9.82
CA SER A 189 -1.59 -21.44 -9.09
C SER A 189 -1.90 -20.75 -7.76
N PHE A 190 -3.15 -20.28 -7.58
CA PHE A 190 -3.57 -19.51 -6.42
C PHE A 190 -5.04 -19.78 -6.11
N ASN A 191 -5.29 -20.67 -5.15
CA ASN A 191 -6.64 -21.06 -4.73
C ASN A 191 -6.74 -21.06 -3.21
N ILE A 192 -6.80 -19.86 -2.61
CA ILE A 192 -6.75 -19.68 -1.16
C ILE A 192 -7.95 -18.86 -0.71
N ASP A 193 -8.76 -19.41 0.18
CA ASP A 193 -9.90 -18.71 0.76
C ASP A 193 -9.47 -17.81 1.90
N PHE A 194 -9.66 -16.52 1.71
CA PHE A 194 -9.42 -15.51 2.73
C PHE A 194 -10.76 -15.08 3.35
N LYS A 195 -10.82 -15.11 4.69
CA LYS A 195 -11.91 -14.44 5.42
C LYS A 195 -11.53 -12.98 5.60
N ILE A 196 -12.12 -12.10 4.79
CA ILE A 196 -11.82 -10.66 4.79
C ILE A 196 -12.89 -9.95 5.63
N HIS A 197 -12.47 -9.27 6.68
CA HIS A 197 -13.32 -8.36 7.45
C HIS A 197 -12.62 -7.01 7.56
N LYS A 198 -13.28 -5.94 7.10
CA LYS A 198 -12.85 -4.53 7.15
C LYS A 198 -11.33 -4.33 7.29
N THR A 199 -10.62 -4.49 6.18
CA THR A 199 -9.17 -4.48 6.13
C THR A 199 -8.64 -3.17 5.57
N THR A 200 -7.58 -2.65 6.18
CA THR A 200 -6.78 -1.57 5.60
C THR A 200 -5.93 -2.09 4.44
N ILE A 201 -5.33 -1.20 3.66
CA ILE A 201 -4.34 -1.58 2.63
C ILE A 201 -3.20 -2.40 3.24
N ASP A 202 -2.68 -2.00 4.41
CA ASP A 202 -1.59 -2.70 5.09
C ASP A 202 -2.01 -4.12 5.51
N ASP A 203 -3.25 -4.30 5.98
CA ASP A 203 -3.79 -5.62 6.30
C ASP A 203 -3.88 -6.50 5.05
N LEU A 204 -4.34 -5.95 3.91
CA LEU A 204 -4.42 -6.68 2.65
C LEU A 204 -3.02 -7.08 2.15
N ILE A 205 -2.04 -6.19 2.22
CA ILE A 205 -0.64 -6.47 1.85
C ILE A 205 -0.06 -7.56 2.73
N LEU A 206 -0.25 -7.46 4.05
CA LEU A 206 0.23 -8.47 4.99
C LEU A 206 -0.39 -9.84 4.67
N LEU A 207 -1.69 -9.87 4.38
CA LEU A 207 -2.43 -11.08 4.06
C LEU A 207 -1.92 -11.77 2.79
N ILE A 208 -1.67 -10.99 1.73
CA ILE A 208 -1.23 -11.53 0.44
C ILE A 208 0.29 -11.74 0.36
N SER A 209 1.06 -11.15 1.28
CA SER A 209 2.53 -11.13 1.24
C SER A 209 3.23 -12.48 1.00
N PRO A 210 2.77 -13.62 1.57
CA PRO A 210 3.44 -14.91 1.32
C PRO A 210 3.31 -15.40 -0.12
N TYR A 211 2.36 -14.83 -0.88
CA TYR A 211 1.95 -15.30 -2.19
C TYR A 211 2.36 -14.36 -3.34
N ILE A 212 2.85 -13.14 -3.04
CA ILE A 212 3.17 -12.13 -4.05
C ILE A 212 4.12 -12.68 -5.14
N THR A 213 5.19 -13.37 -4.76
CA THR A 213 6.13 -13.92 -5.75
C THR A 213 5.50 -15.00 -6.63
N VAL A 214 4.56 -15.80 -6.10
CA VAL A 214 3.80 -16.78 -6.88
C VAL A 214 2.87 -16.07 -7.85
N LEU A 215 2.11 -15.08 -7.38
CA LEU A 215 1.17 -14.30 -8.18
C LEU A 215 1.88 -13.59 -9.34
N ARG A 216 3.02 -12.95 -9.08
CA ARG A 216 3.84 -12.29 -10.12
C ARG A 216 4.31 -13.25 -11.21
N ARG A 217 4.66 -14.49 -10.85
CA ARG A 217 5.26 -15.47 -11.78
C ARG A 217 4.24 -16.31 -12.53
N HIS A 218 3.08 -16.57 -11.93
CA HIS A 218 2.17 -17.61 -12.39
C HIS A 218 0.74 -17.11 -12.68
N CYS A 219 0.45 -15.83 -12.47
CA CYS A 219 -0.87 -15.24 -12.71
C CYS A 219 -0.86 -14.15 -13.81
N ASN A 220 0.04 -14.28 -14.79
CA ASN A 220 0.12 -13.40 -15.97
C ASN A 220 -1.02 -13.64 -16.98
N GLU A 221 -1.56 -14.87 -17.01
CA GLU A 221 -2.72 -15.23 -17.84
C GLU A 221 -4.06 -15.10 -17.09
N CYS A 222 -4.03 -14.62 -15.84
CA CYS A 222 -5.22 -14.42 -15.02
C CYS A 222 -5.76 -13.01 -15.25
N TYR A 223 -6.54 -12.85 -16.31
CA TYR A 223 -7.05 -11.56 -16.75
C TYR A 223 -8.34 -11.13 -16.04
N LEU A 224 -8.47 -9.81 -15.90
CA LEU A 224 -9.58 -9.07 -15.33
C LEU A 224 -10.00 -7.95 -16.31
N PHE A 225 -11.19 -7.39 -16.08
CA PHE A 225 -11.68 -6.20 -16.78
C PHE A 225 -11.62 -6.31 -18.31
N ASN A 226 -12.22 -7.37 -18.87
CA ASN A 226 -12.21 -7.67 -20.31
C ASN A 226 -10.79 -7.78 -20.90
N ASN A 227 -9.93 -8.58 -20.27
CA ASN A 227 -8.55 -8.85 -20.72
C ASN A 227 -7.62 -7.63 -20.75
N ARG A 228 -7.92 -6.59 -19.96
CA ARG A 228 -7.09 -5.37 -19.94
C ARG A 228 -5.99 -5.42 -18.89
N ILE A 229 -6.26 -6.02 -17.73
CA ILE A 229 -5.33 -6.11 -16.61
C ILE A 229 -5.22 -7.56 -16.18
N ASN A 230 -4.04 -8.04 -15.82
CA ASN A 230 -3.88 -9.35 -15.18
C ASN A 230 -3.45 -9.24 -13.71
N ILE A 231 -3.61 -10.34 -12.97
CA ILE A 231 -3.31 -10.42 -11.54
C ILE A 231 -1.82 -10.20 -11.24
N ALA A 232 -0.92 -10.66 -12.11
CA ALA A 232 0.52 -10.42 -11.94
C ALA A 232 0.87 -8.91 -11.96
N GLU A 233 0.20 -8.13 -12.82
CA GLU A 233 0.38 -6.67 -12.88
C GLU A 233 0.00 -5.99 -11.54
N ILE A 234 -1.07 -6.46 -10.90
CA ILE A 234 -1.47 -5.98 -9.56
C ILE A 234 -0.42 -6.39 -8.51
N ALA A 235 0.05 -7.63 -8.56
CA ALA A 235 1.04 -8.15 -7.61
C ALA A 235 2.40 -7.40 -7.67
N HIS A 236 2.71 -6.76 -8.80
CA HIS A 236 3.89 -5.92 -8.94
C HIS A 236 3.82 -4.60 -8.15
N LEU A 237 2.65 -4.19 -7.66
CA LEU A 237 2.51 -3.00 -6.80
C LEU A 237 2.99 -3.23 -5.37
N SER A 238 2.99 -4.49 -4.88
CA SER A 238 3.46 -4.84 -3.54
C SER A 238 4.95 -5.13 -3.59
N VAL A 239 5.79 -4.52 -2.75
CA VAL A 239 7.27 -4.65 -2.77
C VAL A 239 7.84 -4.78 -1.37
N LEU A 240 9.07 -5.25 -1.24
CA LEU A 240 9.83 -5.22 0.00
C LEU A 240 10.56 -3.88 0.17
N ASN A 241 10.43 -3.27 1.34
CA ASN A 241 11.21 -2.08 1.71
C ASN A 241 12.61 -2.45 2.23
N ARG A 242 13.41 -1.44 2.62
CA ARG A 242 14.77 -1.63 3.15
C ARG A 242 14.84 -2.56 4.37
N GLN A 243 13.77 -2.64 5.16
CA GLN A 243 13.69 -3.52 6.34
C GLN A 243 13.13 -4.91 5.99
N ASN A 244 13.05 -5.28 4.71
CA ASN A 244 12.44 -6.53 4.23
C ASN A 244 10.99 -6.72 4.72
N LYS A 245 10.23 -5.62 4.83
CA LYS A 245 8.79 -5.66 5.08
C LYS A 245 8.04 -5.34 3.80
N TRP A 246 6.96 -6.09 3.56
CA TRP A 246 6.06 -5.87 2.43
C TRP A 246 5.32 -4.54 2.60
N THR A 247 5.23 -3.78 1.52
CA THR A 247 4.59 -2.47 1.43
C THR A 247 4.18 -2.19 -0.03
N LEU A 248 3.64 -1.01 -0.32
CA LEU A 248 3.35 -0.56 -1.69
C LEU A 248 4.57 0.11 -2.30
N ALA A 249 4.72 -0.05 -3.61
CA ALA A 249 5.63 0.76 -4.40
C ALA A 249 5.06 2.17 -4.69
N ILE A 250 3.75 2.36 -4.55
CA ILE A 250 3.10 3.68 -4.64
C ILE A 250 3.17 4.37 -3.27
N ASP A 251 3.81 5.54 -3.19
CA ASP A 251 3.86 6.30 -1.94
C ASP A 251 2.55 7.07 -1.70
N ILE A 252 1.70 6.51 -0.83
CA ILE A 252 0.41 7.11 -0.47
C ILE A 252 0.53 8.32 0.48
N ASN A 253 1.73 8.62 0.99
CA ASN A 253 1.93 9.73 1.93
C ASN A 253 2.09 11.08 1.23
N VAL A 254 2.31 11.08 -0.09
CA VAL A 254 2.40 12.33 -0.89
C VAL A 254 1.06 13.07 -0.98
N TYR A 255 -0.04 12.43 -0.60
CA TYR A 255 -1.36 13.04 -0.59
C TYR A 255 -1.68 13.67 0.77
N SER A 256 -0.84 14.64 1.17
CA SER A 256 -0.94 15.36 2.44
C SER A 256 -1.10 16.87 2.23
N ARG A 257 -1.55 17.61 3.26
CA ARG A 257 -1.78 19.06 3.14
C ARG A 257 -0.48 19.79 2.82
N ASN A 258 -0.48 20.62 1.79
CA ASN A 258 0.68 21.43 1.39
C ASN A 258 1.90 20.56 1.08
N GLN A 259 1.67 19.42 0.40
CA GLN A 259 2.69 18.46 0.05
C GLN A 259 3.80 19.15 -0.75
N GLN A 260 5.04 18.85 -0.40
CA GLN A 260 6.20 19.28 -1.19
C GLN A 260 6.56 18.18 -2.18
N PHE A 261 6.57 18.52 -3.47
CA PHE A 261 6.83 17.58 -4.56
C PHE A 261 7.97 18.06 -5.44
N ARG A 262 8.96 17.21 -5.69
CA ARG A 262 10.20 17.64 -6.35
C ARG A 262 9.94 17.99 -7.81
N LEU A 263 10.44 19.16 -8.24
CA LEU A 263 10.28 19.63 -9.61
C LEU A 263 11.17 18.90 -10.61
N PHE A 264 10.78 18.94 -11.88
CA PHE A 264 11.61 18.54 -13.01
C PHE A 264 12.98 19.23 -13.00
N ASP A 265 14.03 18.50 -13.37
CA ASP A 265 15.43 18.93 -13.40
C ASP A 265 15.94 19.51 -12.05
N CYS A 266 15.38 19.00 -10.95
CA CYS A 266 15.85 19.24 -9.59
C CYS A 266 16.36 17.94 -8.92
N ALA A 267 17.36 18.08 -8.07
CA ALA A 267 17.86 17.02 -7.19
C ALA A 267 17.53 17.33 -5.72
N LYS A 268 17.58 16.31 -4.86
CA LYS A 268 17.56 16.52 -3.41
C LYS A 268 18.83 17.29 -3.01
N HIS A 269 18.78 18.13 -1.99
CA HIS A 269 19.97 18.87 -1.56
C HIS A 269 21.17 17.95 -1.30
N GLY A 270 22.32 18.29 -1.87
CA GLY A 270 23.55 17.49 -1.75
C GLY A 270 23.53 16.16 -2.50
N LYS A 271 22.52 15.90 -3.35
CA LYS A 271 22.45 14.72 -4.22
C LYS A 271 22.60 15.14 -5.68
N THR A 272 23.08 14.21 -6.50
CA THR A 272 23.28 14.40 -7.94
C THR A 272 22.18 13.74 -8.78
N ASN A 273 21.29 12.97 -8.16
CA ASN A 273 20.21 12.27 -8.85
C ASN A 273 19.04 13.22 -9.10
N VAL A 274 19.08 13.81 -10.28
CA VAL A 274 18.12 14.77 -10.80
C VAL A 274 16.88 14.05 -11.31
N LEU A 275 15.71 14.67 -11.13
CA LEU A 275 14.44 14.18 -11.66
C LEU A 275 14.29 14.57 -13.15
N LEU A 276 14.45 13.62 -14.07
CA LEU A 276 14.45 13.87 -15.52
C LEU A 276 13.36 13.05 -16.23
N GLN A 277 12.99 13.42 -17.45
CA GLN A 277 12.03 12.64 -18.24
C GLN A 277 12.58 11.23 -18.52
N SER A 278 11.74 10.22 -18.30
CA SER A 278 12.11 8.83 -18.57
C SER A 278 12.17 8.55 -20.07
N THR A 279 13.13 7.72 -20.47
CA THR A 279 13.29 7.21 -21.84
C THR A 279 12.90 5.74 -21.97
N HIS A 280 12.55 5.08 -20.85
CA HIS A 280 12.37 3.63 -20.78
C HIS A 280 10.91 3.17 -20.85
N HIS A 281 9.95 4.09 -20.83
CA HIS A 281 8.55 3.72 -20.92
C HIS A 281 8.11 3.67 -22.38
N PRO A 282 7.43 2.59 -22.82
CA PRO A 282 7.03 2.42 -24.22
C PRO A 282 6.09 3.54 -24.72
N PHE A 283 5.42 4.23 -23.80
CA PHE A 283 4.48 5.32 -24.07
C PHE A 283 5.13 6.70 -23.94
N SER A 284 6.34 6.80 -23.36
CA SER A 284 7.17 7.99 -23.48
C SER A 284 7.88 7.92 -24.83
N LYS A 285 7.14 8.06 -25.94
CA LYS A 285 7.78 8.67 -27.11
C LYS A 285 8.43 9.95 -26.59
N LYS A 286 9.68 10.25 -26.99
CA LYS A 286 10.25 11.59 -26.81
C LYS A 286 9.17 12.53 -27.34
N SER A 287 8.38 13.08 -26.44
CA SER A 287 7.41 14.08 -26.83
C SER A 287 8.27 15.19 -27.40
N ASP A 288 7.89 15.78 -28.53
CA ASP A 288 8.56 16.95 -29.11
C ASP A 288 8.47 18.19 -28.17
N CYS A 289 8.15 17.97 -26.88
CA CYS A 289 8.13 18.96 -25.84
C CYS A 289 9.54 19.46 -25.59
N SER A 290 9.73 20.76 -25.81
CA SER A 290 10.92 21.47 -25.36
C SER A 290 11.12 21.29 -23.84
N TYR A 291 12.35 21.56 -23.39
CA TYR A 291 12.72 21.53 -21.98
C TYR A 291 11.75 22.31 -21.08
N PHE A 292 11.34 23.51 -21.48
CA PHE A 292 10.42 24.35 -20.69
C PHE A 292 8.96 23.90 -20.78
N GLN A 293 8.53 23.28 -21.88
CA GLN A 293 7.22 22.63 -21.95
C GLN A 293 7.17 21.42 -21.01
N THR A 294 8.27 20.68 -20.87
CA THR A 294 8.37 19.57 -19.92
C THR A 294 8.29 20.07 -18.48
N LEU A 295 9.01 21.15 -18.16
CA LEU A 295 8.89 21.84 -16.86
C LEU A 295 7.43 22.21 -16.58
N GLU A 296 6.79 22.93 -17.49
CA GLU A 296 5.42 23.40 -17.34
C GLU A 296 4.42 22.24 -17.13
N LYS A 297 4.57 21.17 -17.91
CA LYS A 297 3.76 19.96 -17.78
C LYS A 297 3.96 19.25 -16.44
N SER A 298 5.17 19.30 -15.88
CA SER A 298 5.53 18.64 -14.62
C SER A 298 5.01 19.32 -13.35
N VAL A 299 4.68 20.61 -13.39
CA VAL A 299 4.15 21.33 -12.22
C VAL A 299 2.71 20.88 -11.99
N ILE A 300 2.42 20.31 -10.82
CA ILE A 300 1.13 19.64 -10.53
C ILE A 300 -0.01 20.66 -10.39
N SER A 301 0.27 21.79 -9.74
CA SER A 301 -0.66 22.89 -9.52
C SER A 301 -0.80 23.83 -10.72
N HIS A 302 0.07 23.70 -11.74
CA HIS A 302 0.00 24.55 -12.93
C HIS A 302 -1.03 23.99 -13.92
N ILE A 303 -2.22 24.58 -13.88
CA ILE A 303 -3.37 24.17 -14.68
C ILE A 303 -3.60 25.20 -15.78
N LYS A 304 -3.54 24.76 -17.03
CA LYS A 304 -4.00 25.57 -18.16
C LYS A 304 -5.50 25.41 -18.30
N THR A 305 -6.23 26.51 -18.15
CA THR A 305 -7.66 26.51 -18.43
C THR A 305 -7.89 26.21 -19.91
N ILE A 306 -8.57 25.10 -20.18
CA ILE A 306 -9.07 24.73 -21.51
C ILE A 306 -10.60 24.59 -21.41
N SER A 307 -11.31 24.82 -22.52
CA SER A 307 -12.78 24.94 -22.54
C SER A 307 -13.54 23.69 -22.09
N TYR A 308 -12.88 22.53 -22.04
CA TYR A 308 -13.47 21.23 -21.71
C TYR A 308 -12.83 20.57 -20.48
N LEU A 309 -12.16 21.35 -19.62
CA LEU A 309 -11.52 20.83 -18.41
C LEU A 309 -12.57 20.34 -17.40
N GLN A 310 -12.45 19.08 -16.98
CA GLN A 310 -13.36 18.49 -16.01
C GLN A 310 -12.71 18.38 -14.63
N LEU A 311 -13.43 18.82 -13.61
CA LEU A 311 -13.02 18.67 -12.22
C LEU A 311 -13.71 17.45 -11.61
N LEU A 312 -12.93 16.39 -11.34
CA LEU A 312 -13.36 15.28 -10.52
C LEU A 312 -13.27 15.67 -9.04
N SER A 313 -14.42 15.69 -8.40
CA SER A 313 -14.50 15.43 -6.97
C SER A 313 -14.67 13.92 -6.79
N PHE A 314 -13.89 13.33 -5.90
CA PHE A 314 -13.99 11.92 -5.55
C PHE A 314 -14.35 11.81 -4.07
N ASN A 315 -15.54 11.30 -3.78
CA ASN A 315 -16.03 11.16 -2.42
C ASN A 315 -16.15 9.67 -2.09
N THR A 316 -15.52 9.24 -0.99
CA THR A 316 -15.56 7.84 -0.51
C THR A 316 -16.97 7.26 -0.38
N ASN A 317 -17.98 8.12 -0.26
CA ASN A 317 -19.38 7.74 -0.05
C ASN A 317 -20.20 7.58 -1.34
N GLN A 318 -19.72 8.08 -2.48
CA GLN A 318 -20.45 8.04 -3.77
C GLN A 318 -19.70 7.21 -4.82
N ASP A 319 -18.36 7.15 -4.72
CA ASP A 319 -17.54 6.57 -5.76
C ASP A 319 -16.91 5.26 -5.28
N GLN A 320 -17.50 4.15 -5.71
CA GLN A 320 -17.01 2.80 -5.43
C GLN A 320 -16.75 2.05 -6.73
N PHE A 321 -15.61 1.37 -6.80
CA PHE A 321 -15.37 0.41 -7.87
C PHE A 321 -16.17 -0.87 -7.57
N SER A 322 -17.07 -1.25 -8.47
CA SER A 322 -17.89 -2.46 -8.35
C SER A 322 -17.66 -3.39 -9.54
N PHE A 323 -17.79 -4.71 -9.30
CA PHE A 323 -17.80 -5.71 -10.35
C PHE A 323 -19.17 -5.72 -11.04
N THR A 324 -19.22 -5.47 -12.34
CA THR A 324 -20.36 -5.87 -13.16
C THR A 324 -19.94 -7.06 -14.02
N GLU A 325 -20.26 -8.28 -13.56
CA GLU A 325 -20.21 -9.47 -14.41
C GLU A 325 -21.43 -9.46 -15.34
N SER A 326 -21.20 -9.41 -16.65
CA SER A 326 -22.25 -9.66 -17.65
C SER A 326 -22.33 -11.16 -17.96
N GLY A 327 -23.41 -11.82 -17.53
CA GLY A 327 -23.89 -13.16 -17.94
C GLY A 327 -23.53 -14.29 -16.95
N THR A 328 -24.45 -15.00 -16.28
CA THR A 328 -25.69 -15.63 -16.79
C THR A 328 -26.67 -16.02 -15.66
N SER A 329 -27.96 -15.84 -15.95
CA SER A 329 -29.18 -16.53 -15.46
C SER A 329 -29.42 -16.81 -13.96
N ALA A 330 -30.34 -15.99 -13.42
CA ALA A 330 -31.39 -16.20 -12.42
C ALA A 330 -31.53 -17.56 -11.68
N LEU A 331 -31.51 -17.48 -10.34
CA LEU A 331 -32.57 -18.06 -9.49
C LEU A 331 -32.91 -17.11 -8.35
N THR A 332 -34.20 -16.82 -8.25
CA THR A 332 -34.86 -15.85 -7.40
C THR A 332 -35.08 -16.38 -5.99
N THR A 333 -34.90 -15.56 -4.96
CA THR A 333 -36.05 -14.99 -4.22
C THR A 333 -35.64 -13.94 -3.17
N LYS A 334 -36.27 -12.78 -3.31
CA LYS A 334 -36.60 -11.75 -2.32
C LYS A 334 -35.46 -11.19 -1.45
N ASN A 335 -34.98 -10.01 -1.85
CA ASN A 335 -35.33 -8.77 -1.15
C ASN A 335 -35.17 -7.55 -2.06
N LYS A 336 -36.12 -6.62 -1.92
CA LYS A 336 -36.22 -5.35 -2.65
C LYS A 336 -35.00 -4.46 -2.42
N ILE A 337 -34.55 -3.83 -3.51
CA ILE A 337 -33.64 -2.69 -3.63
C ILE A 337 -34.46 -1.41 -3.34
N GLU A 338 -33.95 -0.36 -2.68
CA GLU A 338 -33.36 0.89 -3.23
C GLU A 338 -33.17 1.88 -2.06
N VAL A 339 -32.36 2.95 -2.05
CA VAL A 339 -31.04 3.34 -2.56
C VAL A 339 -30.84 4.80 -2.09
N LEU A 340 -29.63 5.12 -1.61
CA LEU A 340 -28.93 6.43 -1.57
C LEU A 340 -29.16 7.51 -0.49
N ASN A 341 -27.99 8.06 -0.12
CA ASN A 341 -27.65 9.39 0.37
C ASN A 341 -27.78 9.67 1.88
N SER A 342 -26.66 9.68 2.60
CA SER A 342 -25.95 10.93 2.94
C SER A 342 -24.69 10.65 3.78
N ILE A 343 -23.56 11.11 3.25
CA ILE A 343 -22.26 11.61 3.79
C ILE A 343 -21.96 11.71 5.31
N ASN A 344 -22.82 11.34 6.27
CA ASN A 344 -22.59 11.59 7.70
C ASN A 344 -22.03 10.42 8.55
N ASP A 345 -21.84 9.23 8.00
CA ASP A 345 -21.42 8.07 8.82
C ASP A 345 -19.90 7.92 9.03
N HIS A 346 -19.09 8.84 8.49
CA HIS A 346 -17.64 8.78 8.68
C HIS A 346 -17.15 9.29 10.05
N LEU A 347 -18.02 9.84 10.91
CA LEU A 347 -17.65 10.38 12.24
C LEU A 347 -18.36 9.75 13.44
N LYS A 348 -19.18 8.70 13.28
CA LYS A 348 -20.02 8.19 14.39
C LYS A 348 -19.53 6.93 15.12
N TYR A 349 -18.32 6.44 14.85
CA TYR A 349 -17.77 5.29 15.59
C TYR A 349 -16.39 5.52 16.19
N TYR A 350 -16.09 6.77 16.58
CA TYR A 350 -14.87 7.06 17.37
C TYR A 350 -15.11 7.55 18.80
N CYS A 351 -16.35 7.89 19.24
CA CYS A 351 -16.56 8.38 20.62
C CYS A 351 -17.92 8.01 21.25
N ILE A 352 -18.38 6.76 21.19
CA ILE A 352 -19.19 6.18 22.29
C ILE A 352 -18.85 4.69 22.36
N PHE A 353 -17.91 4.34 23.24
CA PHE A 353 -18.00 3.23 24.20
C PHE A 353 -16.61 3.03 24.81
N GLN A 354 -16.27 3.88 25.78
CA GLN A 354 -15.42 3.43 26.88
C GLN A 354 -16.16 3.65 28.20
N ASN A 355 -16.06 2.61 29.03
CA ASN A 355 -16.33 2.52 30.46
C ASN A 355 -17.76 2.20 30.93
N LYS A 356 -17.97 0.91 31.22
CA LYS A 356 -18.26 0.43 32.58
C LYS A 356 -17.85 -1.04 32.73
N PHE A 357 -16.99 -1.33 33.71
CA PHE A 357 -16.53 -2.67 34.10
C PHE A 357 -16.82 -2.91 35.61
N THR A 358 -17.21 -4.16 35.93
CA THR A 358 -17.01 -4.94 37.20
C THR A 358 -17.87 -4.64 38.46
N PRO A 359 -18.00 -5.55 39.50
CA PRO A 359 -17.22 -6.79 39.81
C PRO A 359 -17.92 -8.06 40.44
N ILE A 360 -17.23 -9.22 40.30
CA ILE A 360 -16.83 -10.31 41.28
C ILE A 360 -17.87 -11.24 41.99
N ASN A 361 -17.72 -12.58 41.88
CA ASN A 361 -17.38 -13.48 43.02
C ASN A 361 -17.01 -14.96 42.72
N LYS A 362 -16.26 -15.52 43.68
CA LYS A 362 -15.32 -16.67 43.76
C LYS A 362 -15.90 -18.10 43.71
N SER A 363 -15.08 -19.10 43.35
CA SER A 363 -14.43 -20.03 44.32
C SER A 363 -13.64 -21.20 43.70
N ASN A 364 -12.45 -21.44 44.27
CA ASN A 364 -11.72 -22.68 44.64
C ASN A 364 -11.39 -23.74 43.56
N SER A 365 -10.26 -24.47 43.55
CA SER A 365 -8.97 -24.47 44.28
C SER A 365 -8.12 -25.66 43.76
N LEU A 366 -6.78 -25.51 43.71
CA LEU A 366 -5.73 -26.57 43.78
C LEU A 366 -5.61 -27.54 42.56
N THR A 367 -4.44 -27.94 42.01
CA THR A 367 -3.12 -28.21 42.60
C THR A 367 -2.00 -28.22 41.52
N THR A 368 -0.77 -28.05 42.01
CA THR A 368 0.57 -27.88 41.42
C THR A 368 1.13 -28.95 40.47
N ILE A 369 1.80 -28.54 39.36
CA ILE A 369 2.99 -29.22 38.79
C ILE A 369 3.99 -28.18 38.23
N SER A 370 5.27 -28.38 38.53
CA SER A 370 6.41 -27.45 38.44
C SER A 370 7.21 -27.50 37.12
N ILE A 371 7.14 -26.38 36.38
CA ILE A 371 8.18 -25.55 35.71
C ILE A 371 9.51 -26.20 35.22
N CYS A 372 9.79 -26.02 33.92
CA CYS A 372 11.15 -25.80 33.40
C CYS A 372 11.41 -24.29 33.28
N LYS A 373 12.42 -23.83 34.02
CA LYS A 373 12.82 -22.43 34.19
C LYS A 373 13.51 -21.91 32.92
N ASN A 374 13.00 -20.80 32.37
CA ASN A 374 13.83 -19.69 31.90
C ASN A 374 12.99 -18.41 31.87
N ASN A 375 13.53 -17.38 32.53
CA ASN A 375 12.86 -16.14 32.87
C ASN A 375 12.39 -15.37 31.64
N HIS A 376 11.07 -15.31 31.41
CA HIS A 376 10.31 -14.08 31.11
C HIS A 376 8.80 -14.38 31.21
N ASN A 377 8.11 -13.70 32.14
CA ASN A 377 6.66 -13.51 32.29
C ASN A 377 5.78 -14.71 32.78
N ASN A 378 5.37 -14.64 34.05
CA ASN A 378 4.47 -15.58 34.74
C ASN A 378 3.07 -15.77 34.11
N PHE A 379 2.61 -14.89 33.21
CA PHE A 379 1.29 -14.98 32.57
C PHE A 379 1.24 -16.04 31.43
N GLU A 380 2.38 -16.37 30.84
CA GLU A 380 2.47 -17.33 29.72
C GLU A 380 2.47 -18.80 30.19
N HIS A 381 2.81 -19.03 31.46
CA HIS A 381 2.86 -20.37 32.06
C HIS A 381 1.48 -20.93 32.43
N GLU A 382 0.53 -20.08 32.80
CA GLU A 382 -0.80 -20.48 33.29
C GLU A 382 -1.73 -20.94 32.16
N THR A 383 -1.64 -20.30 30.99
CA THR A 383 -2.41 -20.68 29.79
C THR A 383 -1.97 -22.02 29.25
N ALA A 384 -0.65 -22.29 29.18
CA ALA A 384 -0.13 -23.56 28.70
C ALA A 384 -0.50 -24.74 29.62
N ALA A 385 -0.50 -24.52 30.94
CA ALA A 385 -0.83 -25.54 31.92
C ALA A 385 -2.25 -26.12 31.73
N LYS A 386 -3.22 -25.31 31.30
CA LYS A 386 -4.61 -25.75 31.05
C LYS A 386 -4.74 -26.79 29.94
N PHE A 387 -3.83 -26.80 28.97
CA PHE A 387 -3.89 -27.69 27.82
C PHE A 387 -2.98 -28.91 27.94
N ILE A 388 -2.13 -28.99 28.97
CA ILE A 388 -1.26 -30.15 29.21
C ILE A 388 -2.06 -31.46 29.30
N PRO A 389 -3.15 -31.57 30.10
CA PRO A 389 -3.91 -32.82 30.19
C PRO A 389 -4.52 -33.26 28.86
N PHE A 390 -4.96 -32.31 28.04
CA PHE A 390 -5.48 -32.58 26.71
C PHE A 390 -4.41 -33.14 25.78
N ILE A 391 -3.22 -32.52 25.76
CA ILE A 391 -2.08 -32.98 24.96
C ILE A 391 -1.60 -34.35 25.45
N GLU A 392 -1.59 -34.59 26.77
CA GLU A 392 -1.25 -35.89 27.33
C GLU A 392 -2.26 -36.98 26.93
N ASN A 393 -3.55 -36.65 26.89
CA ASN A 393 -4.56 -37.60 26.43
C ASN A 393 -4.34 -37.99 24.96
N ILE A 394 -3.99 -37.02 24.09
CA ILE A 394 -3.65 -37.31 22.69
C ILE A 394 -2.48 -38.32 22.62
N ILE A 395 -1.38 -38.06 23.32
CA ILE A 395 -0.17 -38.89 23.20
C ILE A 395 -0.27 -40.23 23.96
N LYS A 396 -1.20 -40.35 24.93
CA LYS A 396 -1.49 -41.60 25.67
C LYS A 396 -2.61 -42.42 25.05
N SER A 397 -3.36 -41.86 24.10
CA SER A 397 -4.43 -42.58 23.38
C SER A 397 -3.90 -43.73 22.51
N ASP A 398 -2.61 -43.70 22.14
CA ASP A 398 -1.91 -44.83 21.51
C ASP A 398 -1.22 -45.69 22.58
N ALA A 399 -1.79 -46.88 22.83
CA ALA A 399 -1.30 -47.82 23.84
C ALA A 399 0.09 -48.40 23.53
N HIS A 400 0.51 -48.40 22.26
CA HIS A 400 1.76 -49.03 21.80
C HIS A 400 2.89 -48.01 21.61
N HIS A 401 2.57 -46.75 21.33
CA HIS A 401 3.55 -45.70 21.07
C HIS A 401 3.43 -44.56 22.07
N GLN A 402 3.85 -44.81 23.31
CA GLN A 402 3.77 -43.80 24.36
C GLN A 402 4.76 -42.65 24.17
N GLY A 403 4.31 -41.43 24.47
CA GLY A 403 5.11 -40.21 24.43
C GLY A 403 4.91 -39.35 25.67
N TYR A 404 5.72 -38.30 25.78
CA TYR A 404 5.62 -37.31 26.84
C TYR A 404 5.86 -35.90 26.26
N ILE A 405 5.32 -34.88 26.91
CA ILE A 405 5.57 -33.50 26.53
C ILE A 405 7.01 -33.15 26.95
N TYR A 406 7.87 -32.86 25.98
CA TYR A 406 9.27 -32.50 26.23
C TYR A 406 9.43 -31.01 26.55
N THR A 407 8.76 -30.14 25.77
CA THR A 407 8.75 -28.68 26.01
C THR A 407 7.45 -28.08 25.48
N CYS A 408 6.99 -26.99 26.10
CA CYS A 408 5.95 -26.12 25.53
C CYS A 408 6.53 -24.72 25.32
N ILE A 409 6.35 -24.15 24.13
CA ILE A 409 6.87 -22.82 23.77
C ILE A 409 5.72 -21.97 23.20
N PRO A 410 5.51 -20.73 23.66
CA PRO A 410 4.51 -19.85 23.06
C PRO A 410 4.99 -19.26 21.72
N GLY A 411 4.04 -18.88 20.87
CA GLY A 411 4.31 -18.26 19.59
C GLY A 411 4.90 -16.86 19.75
N LYS A 412 6.03 -16.61 19.08
CA LYS A 412 6.79 -15.35 19.15
C LYS A 412 5.96 -14.09 18.83
N TYR A 413 5.00 -14.20 17.90
CA TYR A 413 4.16 -13.08 17.44
C TYR A 413 2.69 -13.24 17.86
N ASN A 414 2.25 -14.47 18.13
CA ASN A 414 0.91 -14.77 18.64
C ASN A 414 1.04 -15.65 19.88
N LYS A 415 0.84 -15.03 21.05
CA LYS A 415 0.94 -15.70 22.35
C LYS A 415 -0.18 -16.72 22.60
N ASN A 416 -1.23 -16.71 21.77
CA ASN A 416 -2.31 -17.69 21.82
C ASN A 416 -1.95 -18.98 21.06
N LEU A 417 -0.81 -19.02 20.34
CA LEU A 417 -0.28 -20.26 19.77
C LEU A 417 0.71 -20.89 20.75
N LEU A 418 0.52 -22.16 21.07
CA LEU A 418 1.41 -22.97 21.89
C LEU A 418 1.98 -24.12 21.07
N PHE A 419 3.29 -24.34 21.20
CA PHE A 419 4.04 -25.37 20.50
C PHE A 419 4.53 -26.40 21.52
N PHE A 420 3.85 -27.55 21.58
CA PHE A 420 4.21 -28.69 22.41
C PHE A 420 5.11 -29.64 21.63
N ASN A 421 6.42 -29.64 21.92
CA ASN A 421 7.32 -30.65 21.37
C ASN A 421 7.14 -31.96 22.14
N ILE A 422 6.92 -33.06 21.42
CA ILE A 422 6.67 -34.37 22.02
C ILE A 422 7.93 -35.24 21.93
N GLY A 423 8.32 -35.80 23.06
CA GLY A 423 9.38 -36.80 23.20
C GLY A 423 8.83 -38.22 23.34
N GLY A 424 9.72 -39.21 23.25
CA GLY A 424 9.36 -40.63 23.33
C GLY A 424 9.03 -41.27 21.98
N ASN A 425 8.14 -42.27 21.99
CA ASN A 425 7.79 -43.11 20.84
C ASN A 425 6.52 -42.65 20.13
N TYR A 426 5.76 -41.71 20.71
CA TYR A 426 4.62 -41.07 20.05
C TYR A 426 5.11 -40.13 18.93
N ARG A 427 5.12 -40.65 17.70
CA ARG A 427 5.68 -40.02 16.49
C ARG A 427 4.70 -40.08 15.32
N TYR A 428 3.41 -39.98 15.63
CA TYR A 428 2.32 -40.09 14.67
C TYR A 428 2.40 -38.97 13.63
N CYS A 429 2.40 -39.34 12.35
CA CYS A 429 2.32 -38.38 11.25
C CYS A 429 0.94 -38.46 10.60
N PRO A 430 0.13 -37.39 10.70
CA PRO A 430 -1.20 -37.37 10.08
C PRO A 430 -1.18 -37.58 8.57
N LYS A 431 -0.09 -37.18 7.89
CA LYS A 431 0.08 -37.37 6.44
C LYS A 431 0.26 -38.85 6.08
N LYS A 432 1.06 -39.58 6.85
CA LYS A 432 1.35 -41.00 6.60
C LYS A 432 0.29 -41.93 7.23
N GLY A 433 -0.52 -41.41 8.16
CA GLY A 433 -1.44 -42.22 8.96
C GLY A 433 -0.74 -43.23 9.86
N SER A 434 0.56 -43.05 10.14
CA SER A 434 1.39 -43.98 10.92
C SER A 434 2.55 -43.28 11.61
N HIS A 435 3.23 -43.98 12.53
CA HIS A 435 4.36 -43.45 13.29
C HIS A 435 5.65 -43.48 12.46
N HIS A 436 6.45 -42.42 12.54
CA HIS A 436 7.81 -42.46 12.01
C HIS A 436 8.77 -43.13 12.99
N ARG A 437 9.82 -43.78 12.45
CA ARG A 437 10.84 -44.45 13.25
C ARG A 437 11.73 -43.46 14.02
N ASN A 438 12.19 -42.38 13.37
CA ASN A 438 13.21 -41.48 13.93
C ASN A 438 12.80 -40.01 14.14
N ASN A 439 11.63 -39.58 13.66
CA ASN A 439 11.30 -38.16 13.65
C ASN A 439 10.48 -37.73 14.87
N SER A 440 10.87 -36.62 15.48
CA SER A 440 10.08 -35.97 16.51
C SER A 440 8.88 -35.23 15.91
N ILE A 441 7.82 -35.07 16.71
CA ILE A 441 6.63 -34.33 16.32
C ILE A 441 6.44 -33.12 17.25
N ALA A 442 5.69 -32.13 16.77
CA ALA A 442 5.19 -31.04 17.59
C ALA A 442 3.68 -30.95 17.46
N ILE A 443 2.99 -30.73 18.57
CA ILE A 443 1.56 -30.41 18.56
C ILE A 443 1.43 -28.90 18.71
N LEU A 444 0.81 -28.26 17.73
CA LEU A 444 0.55 -26.84 17.71
C LEU A 444 -0.89 -26.62 18.16
N LEU A 445 -1.12 -25.70 19.09
CA LEU A 445 -2.43 -25.45 19.69
C LEU A 445 -2.74 -23.95 19.68
N ASP A 446 -3.91 -23.57 19.19
CA ASP A 446 -4.44 -22.20 19.27
C ASP A 446 -5.44 -22.13 20.43
N THR A 447 -5.06 -21.42 21.50
CA THR A 447 -5.81 -21.32 22.74
C THR A 447 -7.05 -20.44 22.62
N ASN A 448 -7.11 -19.54 21.62
CA ASN A 448 -8.27 -18.67 21.40
C ASN A 448 -9.36 -19.39 20.62
N LYS A 449 -8.95 -20.17 19.62
CA LYS A 449 -9.87 -20.90 18.74
C LYS A 449 -10.18 -22.31 19.24
N LEU A 450 -9.45 -22.78 20.26
CA LEU A 450 -9.54 -24.14 20.77
C LEU A 450 -9.38 -25.18 19.65
N ILE A 451 -8.34 -25.01 18.82
CA ILE A 451 -7.98 -25.94 17.74
C ILE A 451 -6.52 -26.37 17.88
N TYR A 452 -6.19 -27.58 17.44
CA TYR A 452 -4.82 -28.09 17.45
C TYR A 452 -4.46 -28.84 16.17
N THR A 453 -3.17 -29.01 15.91
CA THR A 453 -2.67 -29.82 14.79
C THR A 453 -1.38 -30.52 15.17
N ILE A 454 -1.12 -31.69 14.56
CA ILE A 454 0.08 -32.47 14.79
C ILE A 454 1.01 -32.29 13.59
N ARG A 455 2.22 -31.81 13.85
CA ARG A 455 3.25 -31.54 12.85
C ARG A 455 4.41 -32.51 13.00
N CYS A 456 4.64 -33.31 11.96
CA CYS A 456 5.86 -34.10 11.84
C CYS A 456 7.02 -33.19 11.44
N LYS A 457 8.19 -33.34 12.06
CA LYS A 457 9.39 -32.55 11.72
C LYS A 457 10.22 -33.15 10.57
N ASP A 458 9.78 -34.26 10.00
CA ASP A 458 10.39 -34.85 8.80
C ASP A 458 10.26 -33.90 7.60
N SER A 459 11.36 -33.60 6.90
CA SER A 459 11.39 -32.64 5.79
C SER A 459 10.44 -32.95 4.64
N GLU A 460 10.14 -34.22 4.38
CA GLU A 460 9.21 -34.63 3.31
C GLU A 460 7.74 -34.53 3.75
N CYS A 461 7.50 -34.46 5.07
CA CYS A 461 6.17 -34.33 5.66
C CYS A 461 5.86 -32.90 6.14
N ASN A 462 6.88 -32.05 6.30
CA ASN A 462 6.81 -30.74 6.95
C ASN A 462 6.30 -29.60 6.02
N ASN A 463 6.16 -29.86 4.72
CA ASN A 463 5.83 -28.87 3.67
C ASN A 463 4.33 -28.79 3.31
N ASN A 464 3.43 -29.28 4.15
CA ASN A 464 2.00 -29.32 3.84
C ASN A 464 1.16 -28.39 4.74
N ILE A 465 -0.05 -28.09 4.24
CA ILE A 465 -1.09 -27.33 4.94
C ILE A 465 -1.43 -28.05 6.27
N LEU A 466 -1.42 -27.28 7.36
CA LEU A 466 -1.75 -27.78 8.68
C LEU A 466 -3.26 -28.04 8.77
N ASN A 467 -3.65 -29.29 9.01
CA ASN A 467 -5.04 -29.64 9.28
C ASN A 467 -5.33 -29.41 10.76
N TRP A 468 -6.20 -28.45 11.07
CA TRP A 468 -6.54 -28.07 12.43
C TRP A 468 -7.81 -28.77 12.90
N ILE A 469 -7.74 -29.40 14.06
CA ILE A 469 -8.79 -30.21 14.68
C ILE A 469 -9.33 -29.43 15.88
N SER A 470 -10.66 -29.34 16.01
CA SER A 470 -11.27 -28.73 17.19
C SER A 470 -10.99 -29.54 18.45
N ILE A 471 -10.65 -28.83 19.51
CA ILE A 471 -10.64 -29.34 20.88
C ILE A 471 -12.11 -29.35 21.32
N GLN A 472 -12.66 -30.53 21.62
CA GLN A 472 -14.02 -30.69 22.12
C GLN A 472 -14.06 -30.63 23.64
#